data_AF-A0A5J4N8X3-F1
#
_entry.id   AF-A0A5J4N8X3-F1
#
_cell.length_a   1.000
_cell.length_b   1.000
_cell.length_c   1.000
_cell.angle_alpha   90.00
_cell.angle_beta   90.00
_cell.angle_gamma   90.00
#
_symmetry.space_group_name_H-M   'P 1'
#
loop_
_entity.id
_entity.type
_entity.pdbx_description
1 polymer ?
#
loop_
_entity_poly.entity_id
_entity_poly.type
_entity_poly.pdbx_seq_one_letter_code
_entity_poly.pdbx_strand_id
1 'polypeptide(L)'
;MRVILFCVLLSLWTVSAERSYIKADNIDVCETCHIAVGALRKLVADKQAREKIIEKVEMYCKMLLFWERQCIDLVEKIGQEVDKLEEFL
;
A
#
# COMPACT_ATOMS: atom_id res chain seq x y z
N MET A 1 -13.20 -35.65 10.40
CA MET A 1 -12.52 -34.96 11.52
C MET A 1 -11.07 -35.43 11.65
N ARG A 2 -10.21 -35.18 10.64
CA ARG A 2 -8.77 -35.55 10.63
C ARG A 2 -7.89 -34.57 9.82
N VAL A 3 -8.47 -33.50 9.25
CA VAL A 3 -7.78 -32.53 8.37
C VAL A 3 -7.22 -31.34 9.18
N ILE A 4 -7.89 -30.96 10.28
CA ILE A 4 -7.48 -29.83 11.15
C ILE A 4 -6.16 -30.14 11.87
N LEU A 5 -5.92 -31.40 12.26
CA LEU A 5 -4.72 -31.80 12.99
C LEU A 5 -3.45 -31.75 12.13
N PHE A 6 -3.59 -31.97 10.82
CA PHE A 6 -2.48 -31.88 9.87
C PHE A 6 -2.05 -30.43 9.62
N CYS A 7 -3.00 -29.50 9.62
CA CYS A 7 -2.71 -28.08 9.43
C CYS A 7 -1.92 -27.51 10.62
N VAL A 8 -2.29 -27.87 11.86
CA VAL A 8 -1.63 -27.35 13.08
C VAL A 8 -0.21 -27.90 13.26
N LEU A 9 0.02 -29.18 12.90
CA LEU A 9 1.34 -29.80 13.02
C LEU A 9 2.30 -29.40 11.89
N LEU A 10 1.81 -29.10 10.68
CA LEU A 10 2.63 -28.54 9.60
C LEU A 10 2.87 -27.03 9.76
N SER A 11 1.95 -26.29 10.39
CA SER A 11 2.11 -24.84 10.62
C SER A 11 3.12 -24.49 11.71
N LEU A 12 3.50 -25.43 12.57
CA LEU A 12 4.49 -25.19 13.64
C LEU A 12 5.95 -25.42 13.20
N TRP A 13 6.21 -25.91 11.98
CA TRP A 13 7.57 -26.16 11.47
C TRP A 13 7.99 -25.30 10.26
N THR A 14 7.16 -24.39 9.73
CA THR A 14 7.59 -23.49 8.64
C THR A 14 7.16 -22.03 8.76
N VAL A 15 6.63 -21.57 9.90
CA VAL A 15 6.48 -20.11 10.13
C VAL A 15 7.74 -19.49 10.73
N SER A 16 8.91 -19.86 10.19
CA SER A 16 10.06 -18.94 10.19
C SER A 16 9.87 -17.98 9.03
N ALA A 17 9.01 -16.98 9.22
CA ALA A 17 9.05 -15.78 8.41
C ALA A 17 10.32 -15.01 8.80
N GLU A 18 11.48 -15.50 8.35
CA GLU A 18 12.66 -14.65 8.28
C GLU A 18 12.33 -13.55 7.28
N ARG A 19 12.00 -12.37 7.83
CA ARG A 19 12.08 -11.12 7.10
C ARG A 19 13.55 -10.96 6.69
N SER A 20 13.92 -11.51 5.54
CA SER A 20 15.20 -11.24 4.91
C SER A 20 15.19 -9.79 4.45
N TYR A 21 15.60 -8.88 5.32
CA TYR A 21 16.06 -7.58 4.87
C TYR A 21 17.30 -7.86 4.02
N ILE A 22 17.21 -7.62 2.72
CA ILE A 22 18.39 -7.60 1.87
C ILE A 22 19.24 -6.47 2.44
N LYS A 23 20.32 -6.83 3.13
CA LYS A 23 21.32 -5.87 3.57
C LYS A 23 21.98 -5.37 2.29
N ALA A 24 21.44 -4.27 1.78
CA ALA A 24 21.84 -3.69 0.53
C ALA A 24 23.21 -3.02 0.72
N ASP A 25 24.25 -3.83 0.72
CA ASP A 25 25.62 -3.35 0.71
C ASP A 25 25.80 -2.56 -0.60
N ASN A 26 25.88 -1.22 -0.48
CA ASN A 26 25.97 -0.22 -1.55
C ASN A 26 24.67 0.35 -2.17
N ILE A 27 23.47 0.12 -1.61
CA ILE A 27 22.32 0.96 -2.00
C ILE A 27 22.29 2.17 -1.08
N ASP A 28 22.57 3.35 -1.62
CA ASP A 28 22.26 4.59 -0.92
C ASP A 28 20.73 4.67 -0.80
N VAL A 29 20.26 4.28 0.38
CA VAL A 29 18.84 4.30 0.75
C VAL A 29 18.29 5.71 0.64
N CYS A 30 19.11 6.74 0.87
CA CYS A 30 18.73 8.13 0.74
C CYS A 30 18.47 8.47 -0.74
N GLU A 31 19.43 8.16 -1.63
CA GLU A 31 19.28 8.40 -3.07
C GLU A 31 18.09 7.64 -3.66
N THR A 32 17.94 6.36 -3.28
CA THR A 32 16.82 5.53 -3.73
C THR A 32 15.48 6.08 -3.26
N CYS A 33 15.41 6.57 -2.02
CA CYS A 33 14.23 7.25 -1.49
C CYS A 33 13.93 8.52 -2.29
N HIS A 34 14.93 9.36 -2.56
CA HIS A 34 14.77 10.57 -3.36
C HIS A 34 14.26 10.29 -4.77
N ILE A 35 14.78 9.26 -5.44
CA ILE A 35 14.33 8.85 -6.78
C ILE A 35 12.87 8.39 -6.71
N ALA A 36 12.54 7.50 -5.76
CA ALA A 36 11.19 6.97 -5.61
C ALA A 36 10.17 8.06 -5.27
N VAL A 37 10.48 8.91 -4.29
CA VAL A 37 9.63 10.05 -3.89
C VAL A 37 9.52 11.06 -5.02
N GLY A 38 10.59 11.32 -5.77
CA GLY A 38 10.55 12.21 -6.94
C GLY A 38 9.64 11.69 -8.05
N ALA A 39 9.67 10.39 -8.33
CA ALA A 39 8.74 9.76 -9.27
C ALA A 39 7.30 9.79 -8.76
N LEU A 40 7.09 9.50 -7.47
CA LEU A 40 5.78 9.60 -6.82
C LEU A 40 5.23 11.03 -6.89
N ARG A 41 6.05 12.06 -6.66
CA ARG A 41 5.63 13.46 -6.79
C ARG A 41 5.13 13.78 -8.20
N LYS A 42 5.80 13.29 -9.24
CA LYS A 42 5.35 13.48 -10.64
C LYS A 42 4.03 12.79 -10.93
N LEU A 43 3.86 11.56 -10.43
CA LEU A 43 2.61 10.81 -10.57
C LEU A 43 1.47 11.47 -9.79
N VAL A 44 1.78 11.98 -8.60
CA VAL A 44 0.82 12.71 -7.77
C VAL A 44 0.43 14.00 -8.47
N ALA A 45 1.34 14.77 -9.06
CA ALA A 45 1.02 16.04 -9.75
C ALA A 45 0.09 15.85 -10.97
N ASP A 46 0.02 14.66 -11.55
CA ASP A 46 -0.91 14.36 -12.64
C ASP A 46 -2.33 14.11 -12.10
N LYS A 47 -3.22 15.09 -12.30
CA LYS A 47 -4.65 14.99 -11.94
C LYS A 47 -5.32 13.73 -12.49
N GLN A 48 -5.01 13.34 -13.72
CA GLN A 48 -5.62 12.19 -14.35
C GLN A 48 -5.11 10.88 -13.72
N ALA A 49 -3.84 10.84 -13.31
CA ALA A 49 -3.30 9.69 -12.57
C ALA A 49 -3.92 9.58 -11.18
N ARG A 50 -4.13 10.71 -10.47
CA ARG A 50 -4.81 10.75 -9.17
C ARG A 50 -6.23 10.21 -9.23
N GLU A 51 -7.04 10.71 -10.15
CA GLU A 51 -8.43 10.26 -10.31
C GLU A 51 -8.51 8.75 -10.57
N LYS A 52 -7.64 8.22 -11.44
CA LYS A 52 -7.57 6.78 -11.73
C LYS A 52 -7.17 5.94 -10.53
N ILE A 53 -6.31 6.46 -9.66
CA ILE A 53 -5.91 5.78 -8.43
C ILE A 53 -7.08 5.76 -7.45
N ILE A 54 -7.72 6.91 -7.22
CA ILE A 54 -8.90 7.04 -6.34
C ILE A 54 -10.00 6.08 -6.79
N GLU A 55 -10.36 6.10 -8.08
CA GLU A 55 -11.39 5.22 -8.65
C GLU A 55 -11.08 3.74 -8.42
N LYS A 56 -9.82 3.34 -8.62
CA LYS A 56 -9.40 1.95 -8.37
C LYS A 56 -9.54 1.58 -6.91
N VAL A 57 -9.11 2.45 -5.99
CA VAL A 57 -9.19 2.15 -4.55
C VAL A 57 -10.65 2.14 -4.08
N GLU A 58 -11.50 3.04 -4.57
CA GLU A 58 -12.94 3.01 -4.32
C GLU A 58 -13.60 1.71 -4.80
N MET A 59 -13.17 1.18 -5.96
CA MET A 59 -13.63 -0.14 -6.42
C MET A 59 -13.25 -1.26 -5.43
N TYR A 60 -12.07 -1.19 -4.81
CA TYR A 60 -11.71 -2.11 -3.72
C TYR A 60 -12.54 -1.87 -2.47
N CYS A 61 -12.87 -0.62 -2.13
CA CYS A 61 -13.74 -0.29 -1.01
C CYS A 61 -15.15 -0.91 -1.16
N LYS A 62 -15.70 -0.94 -2.38
CA LYS A 62 -17.00 -1.58 -2.65
C LYS A 62 -17.03 -3.09 -2.38
N MET A 63 -15.88 -3.75 -2.36
CA MET A 63 -15.79 -5.17 -1.98
C MET A 63 -15.81 -5.37 -0.46
N LEU A 64 -15.55 -4.32 0.32
CA LEU A 64 -15.51 -4.37 1.77
C LEU A 64 -16.91 -4.12 2.35
N LEU A 65 -17.84 -5.06 2.20
CA LEU A 65 -19.24 -4.99 2.66
C LEU A 65 -19.52 -4.00 3.83
N PHE A 66 -19.10 -4.36 5.06
CA PHE A 66 -19.40 -3.55 6.25
C PHE A 66 -18.54 -2.28 6.37
N TRP A 67 -17.39 -2.24 5.70
CA TRP A 67 -16.39 -1.17 5.82
C TRP A 67 -16.38 -0.23 4.62
N GLU A 68 -17.24 -0.46 3.62
CA GLU A 68 -17.25 0.26 2.34
C GLU A 68 -17.26 1.77 2.56
N ARG A 69 -18.21 2.25 3.36
CA ARG A 69 -18.33 3.69 3.66
C ARG A 69 -17.07 4.24 4.34
N GLN A 70 -16.57 3.56 5.37
CA GLN A 70 -15.36 4.00 6.08
C GLN A 70 -14.12 3.99 5.18
N CYS A 71 -14.06 3.05 4.24
CA CYS A 71 -13.00 2.96 3.26
C CYS A 71 -13.10 4.11 2.25
N ILE A 72 -14.29 4.39 1.69
CA ILE A 72 -14.51 5.51 0.77
C ILE A 72 -14.17 6.84 1.46
N ASP A 73 -14.70 7.07 2.67
CA ASP A 73 -14.43 8.29 3.45
C ASP A 73 -12.91 8.49 3.68
N LEU A 74 -12.17 7.41 3.92
CA LEU A 74 -10.72 7.45 4.10
C LEU A 74 -9.98 7.76 2.79
N VAL A 75 -10.41 7.17 1.68
CA VAL A 75 -9.83 7.41 0.35
C VAL A 75 -10.03 8.86 -0.07
N GLU A 76 -11.24 9.40 0.09
CA GLU A 76 -11.54 10.81 -0.19
C GLU A 76 -10.67 11.75 0.66
N LYS A 77 -10.57 11.47 1.96
CA LYS A 77 -9.75 12.28 2.88
C LYS A 77 -8.27 12.27 2.49
N ILE A 78 -7.73 11.10 2.15
CA ILE A 78 -6.33 10.97 1.70
C ILE A 78 -6.14 11.70 0.36
N GLY A 79 -7.08 11.59 -0.58
CA GLY A 79 -7.06 12.33 -1.84
C GLY A 79 -6.94 13.83 -1.62
N GLN A 80 -7.73 14.38 -0.70
CA GLN A 80 -7.65 15.81 -0.33
C GLN A 80 -6.32 16.21 0.32
N GLU A 81 -5.72 15.34 1.14
CA GLU A 81 -4.40 15.59 1.73
C GLU A 81 -3.29 15.57 0.69
N VAL A 82 -3.41 14.69 -0.32
CA VAL A 82 -2.51 14.61 -1.47
C VAL A 82 -2.65 15.85 -2.37
N ASP A 83 -3.86 16.35 -2.60
CA ASP A 83 -4.09 17.58 -3.35
C ASP A 83 -3.48 18.81 -2.65
N LYS A 84 -3.56 18.87 -1.31
CA LYS A 84 -2.89 19.93 -0.54
C LYS A 84 -1.37 19.86 -0.63
N LEU A 85 -0.81 18.65 -0.75
CA LEU A 85 0.63 18.46 -0.95
C LEU A 85 1.11 18.98 -2.31
N GLU A 86 0.25 19.01 -3.33
CA GLU A 86 0.53 19.66 -4.63
C GLU A 86 0.68 21.17 -4.48
N GLU A 87 -0.08 21.83 -3.60
CA GLU A 87 0.02 23.29 -3.40
C GLU A 87 1.36 23.74 -2.77
N PHE A 88 2.07 22.84 -2.10
CA PHE A 88 3.39 23.10 -1.51
C PHE A 88 4.56 22.72 -2.43
N LEU A 89 4.28 22.28 -3.66
CA LEU A 89 5.22 21.65 -4.59
C LEU A 89 5.37 22.47 -5.87
#